data_AF-A0A8I1RQJ9-F1
#
_entry.id   AF-A0A8I1RQJ9-F1
#
_cell.length_a   1.000
_cell.length_b   1.000
_cell.length_c   1.000
_cell.angle_alpha   90.00
_cell.angle_beta   90.00
_cell.angle_gamma   90.00
#
_symmetry.space_group_name_H-M   'P 1'
#
loop_
_entity.id
_entity.type
_entity.pdbx_description
1 polymer ?
#
loop_
_entity_poly.entity_id
_entity_poly.type
_entity_poly.pdbx_seq_one_letter_code
_entity_poly.pdbx_strand_id
1 'polypeptide(L)'
;MPGVLRTQAFRILLVYLIVFAISAAALVAFSYWNTRRALDAQTDQTIEAEIVGLSEQYQRLGVGGLVDVIISRSAHGTQGLYLLTDSAGHLLAGNLDAWPKIKLQSSRFVEFDYQRRFDSQTENRRARGRVFLLPGGLRLLVARDVHERYETGRLFTTTLPWTVALMILLGFIGGTLVSRNMLARLDTINRTSQDIMRGDLSRRVPVLKAGDEFDTLAENLNRMLDQNERLMRGMREVTDSVAHDLRSPLNRLRNRLESALAHATNGERAVAELESAVEETDGLIATFNALLLIAEAESGVAREAMAPITLAPIVEGVAELYAPLAEEKGLTLGIEPGGTVPIEGNRSLITQALANLVDNAIKYTPDGGRITLAATQTPDGALLSVSDSGPGIPETDRARVLDRFVRLDTSRNSPGTGLGLSLVAAVAKLHNATFDLASNAPGLKASLLFPPSRRRPQATS
;
A
#
# COMPACT_ATOMS: atom_id res chain seq x y z
N MET A 1 14.90 17.03 22.28
CA MET A 1 15.03 17.82 21.03
C MET A 1 16.09 17.32 20.02
N PRO A 2 17.15 16.53 20.33
CA PRO A 2 18.16 16.16 19.32
C PRO A 2 17.74 15.05 18.33
N GLY A 3 16.65 14.32 18.59
CA GLY A 3 16.19 13.23 17.71
C GLY A 3 15.48 13.69 16.42
N VAL A 4 14.78 14.83 16.46
CA VAL A 4 13.94 15.32 15.35
C VAL A 4 14.81 15.70 14.14
N LEU A 5 15.98 16.30 14.38
CA LEU A 5 16.93 16.76 13.37
C LEU A 5 17.57 15.64 12.54
N ARG A 6 17.47 14.38 13.00
CA ARG A 6 18.12 13.22 12.35
C ARG A 6 17.22 12.45 11.40
N THR A 7 15.94 12.78 11.33
CA THR A 7 14.95 12.02 10.56
C THR A 7 14.95 12.38 9.08
N GLN A 8 14.66 11.42 8.19
CA GLN A 8 14.60 11.69 6.75
C GLN A 8 13.54 12.74 6.39
N ALA A 9 12.39 12.72 7.08
CA ALA A 9 11.34 13.72 6.90
C ALA A 9 11.84 15.16 7.17
N PHE A 10 12.63 15.34 8.25
CA PHE A 10 13.21 16.64 8.56
C PHE A 10 14.23 17.09 7.50
N ARG A 11 15.05 16.17 6.98
CA ARG A 11 16.00 16.47 5.89
C ARG A 11 15.29 16.89 4.60
N ILE A 12 14.22 16.19 4.22
CA ILE A 12 13.41 16.53 3.04
C ILE A 12 12.79 17.93 3.22
N LEU A 13 12.20 18.21 4.38
CA LEU A 13 11.66 19.53 4.72
C LEU A 13 12.72 20.63 4.65
N LEU A 14 13.93 20.37 5.16
CA LEU A 14 15.03 21.32 5.10
C LEU A 14 15.46 21.60 3.65
N VAL A 15 15.55 20.57 2.81
CA VAL A 15 15.85 20.74 1.37
C VAL A 15 14.77 21.57 0.69
N TYR A 16 13.48 21.27 0.94
CA TYR A 16 12.37 22.06 0.42
C TYR A 16 12.44 23.53 0.87
N LEU A 17 12.76 23.78 2.13
CA LEU A 17 12.91 25.13 2.67
C LEU A 17 14.07 25.88 2.00
N ILE A 18 15.21 25.22 1.80
CA ILE A 18 16.37 25.79 1.10
C ILE A 18 16.00 26.11 -0.36
N VAL A 19 15.41 25.15 -1.08
CA VAL A 19 14.99 25.35 -2.49
C VAL A 19 13.97 26.47 -2.60
N PHE A 20 13.00 26.53 -1.68
CA PHE A 20 12.00 27.58 -1.63
C PHE A 20 12.63 28.95 -1.34
N ALA A 21 13.56 29.04 -0.40
CA ALA A 21 14.29 30.27 -0.10
C ALA A 21 15.12 30.76 -1.29
N ILE A 22 15.83 29.85 -1.98
CA ILE A 22 16.59 30.17 -3.20
C ILE A 22 15.65 30.65 -4.31
N SER A 23 14.52 29.96 -4.50
CA SER A 23 13.53 30.30 -5.54
C SER A 23 12.90 31.66 -5.28
N ALA A 24 12.57 31.96 -4.02
CA ALA A 24 12.03 33.26 -3.62
C ALA A 24 13.06 34.38 -3.80
N ALA A 25 14.32 34.15 -3.40
CA ALA A 25 15.39 35.10 -3.62
C ALA A 25 15.62 35.37 -5.12
N ALA A 26 15.60 34.33 -5.95
CA ALA A 26 15.69 34.44 -7.39
C ALA A 26 14.52 35.22 -8.01
N LEU A 27 13.29 34.96 -7.54
CA LEU A 27 12.10 35.70 -7.99
C LEU A 27 12.18 37.19 -7.65
N VAL A 28 12.59 37.53 -6.42
CA VAL A 28 12.75 38.94 -6.02
C VAL A 28 13.88 39.61 -6.81
N ALA A 29 15.01 38.92 -7.00
CA ALA A 29 16.11 39.43 -7.81
C ALA A 29 15.70 39.67 -9.28
N PHE A 30 14.93 38.73 -9.85
CA PHE A 30 14.36 38.87 -11.19
C PHE A 30 13.38 40.05 -11.26
N SER A 31 12.48 40.20 -10.29
CA SER A 31 11.53 41.30 -10.22
C SER A 31 12.26 42.65 -10.12
N TYR A 32 13.31 42.74 -9.31
CA TYR A 32 14.14 43.94 -9.20
C TYR A 32 14.82 44.28 -10.53
N TRP A 33 15.44 43.29 -11.17
CA TRP A 33 16.09 43.47 -12.48
C TRP A 33 15.09 43.91 -13.56
N ASN A 34 13.92 43.29 -13.61
CA ASN A 34 12.86 43.62 -14.56
C ASN A 34 12.31 45.04 -14.33
N THR A 35 12.06 45.42 -13.08
CA THR A 35 11.57 46.76 -12.71
C THR A 35 12.59 47.83 -13.09
N ARG A 36 13.88 47.62 -12.80
CA ARG A 36 14.94 48.54 -13.19
C ARG A 36 15.02 48.69 -14.71
N ARG A 37 14.96 47.59 -15.45
CA ARG A 37 14.97 47.61 -16.91
C ARG A 37 13.78 48.36 -17.50
N ALA A 38 12.59 48.19 -16.93
CA ALA A 38 11.38 48.91 -17.35
C ALA A 38 11.49 50.42 -17.09
N LEU A 39 11.99 50.83 -15.92
CA LEU A 39 12.20 52.24 -15.57
C LEU A 39 13.25 52.91 -16.47
N ASP A 40 14.34 52.22 -16.78
CA ASP A 40 15.37 52.70 -17.72
C ASP A 40 14.76 52.92 -19.11
N ALA A 41 14.01 51.95 -19.62
CA ALA A 41 13.36 52.04 -20.93
C ALA A 41 12.35 53.19 -21.01
N GLN A 42 11.54 53.39 -19.97
CA GLN A 42 10.59 54.52 -19.89
C GLN A 42 11.31 55.88 -19.93
N THR A 43 12.50 55.95 -19.34
CA THR A 43 13.30 57.17 -19.28
C THR A 43 13.94 57.48 -20.61
N ASP A 44 14.53 56.47 -21.24
CA ASP A 44 15.10 56.57 -22.56
C ASP A 44 14.03 57.01 -23.58
N GLN A 45 12.81 56.46 -23.50
CA GLN A 45 11.67 56.89 -24.32
C GLN A 45 11.26 58.35 -24.06
N THR A 46 11.29 58.81 -22.80
CA THR A 46 10.92 60.20 -22.50
C THR A 46 11.98 61.17 -23.04
N ILE A 47 13.26 60.86 -22.84
CA ILE A 47 14.38 61.66 -23.38
C ILE A 47 14.27 61.74 -24.90
N GLU A 48 13.97 60.62 -25.57
CA GLU A 48 13.81 60.59 -27.03
C GLU A 48 12.64 61.47 -27.49
N ALA A 49 11.49 61.40 -26.82
CA ALA A 49 10.34 62.25 -27.12
C ALA A 49 10.66 63.75 -26.94
N GLU A 50 11.44 64.09 -25.91
CA GLU A 50 11.91 65.46 -25.70
C GLU A 50 12.89 65.94 -26.78
N ILE A 51 13.82 65.07 -27.21
CA ILE A 51 14.75 65.37 -28.31
C ILE A 51 13.99 65.62 -29.61
N VAL A 52 13.03 64.76 -29.95
CA VAL A 52 12.21 64.92 -31.16
C VAL A 52 11.43 66.23 -31.11
N GLY A 53 10.78 66.53 -29.98
CA GLY A 53 10.02 67.77 -29.82
C GLY A 53 10.87 69.04 -29.91
N LEU A 54 12.08 69.03 -29.33
CA LEU A 54 13.02 70.16 -29.42
C LEU A 54 13.60 70.31 -30.84
N SER A 55 13.85 69.19 -31.54
CA SER A 55 14.31 69.20 -32.93
C SER A 55 13.26 69.81 -33.87
N GLU A 56 11.98 69.45 -33.69
CA GLU A 56 10.88 70.06 -34.48
C GLU A 56 10.74 71.56 -34.23
N GLN A 57 10.90 72.00 -32.98
CA GLN A 57 10.86 73.42 -32.63
C GLN A 57 12.04 74.20 -33.23
N TYR A 58 13.23 73.60 -33.25
CA TYR A 58 14.39 74.17 -33.94
C TYR A 58 14.13 74.35 -35.43
N GLN A 59 13.54 73.35 -36.09
CA GLN A 59 13.20 73.43 -37.51
C GLN A 59 12.16 74.53 -37.81
N ARG A 60 11.22 74.79 -36.88
CA ARG A 60 10.16 75.80 -37.07
C ARG A 60 10.57 77.23 -36.71
N LEU A 61 11.31 77.41 -35.60
CA LEU A 61 11.58 78.72 -34.99
C LEU A 61 13.07 79.11 -35.01
N GLY A 62 13.95 78.24 -35.49
CA GLY A 62 15.40 78.46 -35.51
C GLY A 62 16.04 78.44 -34.11
N VAL A 63 17.28 78.93 -34.03
CA VAL A 63 18.09 78.91 -32.80
C VAL A 63 17.46 79.73 -31.67
N GLY A 64 16.93 80.92 -31.99
CA GLY A 64 16.34 81.82 -30.99
C GLY A 64 15.12 81.23 -30.30
N GLY A 65 14.19 80.64 -31.06
CA GLY A 65 13.02 79.97 -30.47
C GLY A 65 13.38 78.70 -29.69
N LEU A 66 14.43 77.97 -30.10
CA LEU A 66 14.93 76.83 -29.33
C LEU A 66 15.48 77.27 -27.96
N VAL A 67 16.21 78.39 -27.92
CA VAL A 67 16.73 78.99 -26.67
C VAL A 67 15.57 79.36 -25.74
N ASP A 68 14.54 80.04 -26.23
CA ASP A 68 13.37 80.43 -25.42
C ASP A 68 12.64 79.23 -24.84
N VAL A 69 12.45 78.16 -25.62
CA VAL A 69 11.81 76.93 -25.13
C VAL A 69 12.67 76.22 -24.10
N ILE A 70 13.99 76.13 -24.31
CA ILE A 70 14.90 75.52 -23.34
C ILE A 70 14.88 76.31 -22.04
N ILE A 71 14.91 77.64 -22.07
CA ILE A 71 14.81 78.50 -20.87
C ILE A 71 13.47 78.29 -20.16
N SER A 72 12.35 78.26 -20.90
CA SER A 72 11.03 78.04 -20.30
C SER A 72 10.91 76.65 -19.66
N ARG A 73 11.42 75.61 -20.32
CA ARG A 73 11.39 74.23 -19.80
C ARG A 73 12.35 74.01 -18.66
N SER A 74 13.51 74.66 -18.67
CA SER A 74 14.50 74.56 -17.62
C SER A 74 14.07 75.28 -16.34
N ALA A 75 13.25 76.33 -16.46
CA ALA A 75 12.67 77.05 -15.33
C ALA A 75 11.51 76.29 -14.65
N HIS A 76 10.70 75.54 -15.41
CA HIS A 76 9.51 74.84 -14.89
C HIS A 76 9.73 73.33 -14.66
N GLY A 77 10.75 72.73 -15.28
CA GLY A 77 11.03 71.30 -15.22
C GLY A 77 11.89 70.94 -14.01
N THR A 78 11.37 70.12 -13.09
CA THR A 78 12.12 69.66 -11.91
C THR A 78 13.09 68.52 -12.20
N GLN A 79 12.85 67.75 -13.27
CA GLN A 79 13.61 66.54 -13.63
C GLN A 79 14.36 66.65 -14.96
N GLY A 80 13.92 67.51 -15.89
CA GLY A 80 14.56 67.68 -17.20
C GLY A 80 15.81 68.54 -17.12
N LEU A 81 16.90 68.09 -17.75
CA LEU A 81 18.19 68.75 -17.81
C LEU A 81 18.54 69.00 -19.28
N TYR A 82 18.82 70.25 -19.62
CA TYR A 82 19.08 70.70 -20.98
C TYR A 82 20.38 71.48 -21.02
N LEU A 83 21.16 71.27 -22.09
CA LEU A 83 22.38 72.01 -22.36
C LEU A 83 22.58 72.15 -23.86
N LEU A 84 22.43 73.37 -24.35
CA LEU A 84 22.63 73.76 -25.74
C LEU A 84 23.95 74.54 -25.85
N THR A 85 24.86 74.05 -26.69
CA THR A 85 26.15 74.70 -26.95
C THR A 85 26.42 74.90 -28.44
N ASP A 86 27.26 75.88 -28.76
CA ASP A 86 27.78 76.08 -30.10
C ASP A 86 28.90 75.06 -30.45
N SER A 87 29.44 75.12 -31.67
CA SER A 87 30.54 74.24 -32.11
C SER A 87 31.84 74.43 -31.33
N ALA A 88 32.02 75.58 -30.67
CA ALA A 88 33.18 75.91 -29.84
C ALA A 88 32.99 75.52 -28.36
N GLY A 89 31.78 75.12 -27.96
CA GLY A 89 31.42 74.71 -26.60
C GLY A 89 30.89 75.84 -25.71
N HIS A 90 30.58 77.04 -26.26
CA HIS A 90 29.94 78.11 -25.50
C HIS A 90 28.47 77.76 -25.22
N LEU A 91 28.04 78.03 -23.99
CA LEU A 91 26.67 77.82 -23.54
C LEU A 91 25.72 78.83 -24.19
N LEU A 92 24.70 78.33 -24.88
CA LEU A 92 23.62 79.14 -25.46
C LEU A 92 22.37 79.15 -24.57
N ALA A 93 21.98 77.99 -24.04
CA ALA A 93 20.83 77.84 -23.15
C ALA A 93 20.89 76.52 -22.36
N GLY A 94 20.36 76.48 -21.14
CA GLY A 94 20.28 75.26 -20.36
C GLY A 94 20.20 75.49 -18.85
N ASN A 95 20.01 74.41 -18.09
CA ASN A 95 20.09 74.36 -16.63
C ASN A 95 21.24 73.48 -16.11
N LEU A 96 22.19 73.13 -16.98
CA LEU A 96 23.45 72.50 -16.59
C LEU A 96 24.58 73.54 -16.64
N ASP A 97 25.36 73.62 -15.56
CA ASP A 97 26.44 74.61 -15.41
C ASP A 97 27.62 74.36 -16.36
N ALA A 98 27.85 73.11 -16.76
CA ALA A 98 28.95 72.72 -17.62
C ALA A 98 28.62 71.46 -18.42
N TRP A 99 29.33 71.30 -19.55
CA TRP A 99 29.27 70.06 -20.32
C TRP A 99 29.86 68.91 -19.49
N PRO A 100 29.10 67.84 -19.20
CA PRO A 100 29.61 66.72 -18.41
C PRO A 100 30.73 65.99 -19.15
N LYS A 101 31.62 65.30 -18.41
CA LYS A 101 32.78 64.56 -18.98
C LYS A 101 32.34 63.30 -19.74
N ILE A 102 31.64 63.48 -20.86
CA ILE A 102 31.07 62.42 -21.68
C ILE A 102 31.61 62.53 -23.10
N LYS A 103 31.85 61.38 -23.76
CA LYS A 103 32.30 61.33 -25.14
C LYS A 103 31.19 61.83 -26.07
N LEU A 104 31.43 62.90 -26.81
CA LEU A 104 30.45 63.55 -27.69
C LEU A 104 29.98 62.70 -28.89
N GLN A 105 30.60 61.56 -29.16
CA GLN A 105 30.34 60.74 -30.35
C GLN A 105 29.39 59.56 -30.10
N SER A 106 28.86 59.37 -28.89
CA SER A 106 27.92 58.29 -28.64
C SER A 106 26.48 58.71 -28.92
N SER A 107 25.89 58.16 -29.98
CA SER A 107 24.41 58.11 -30.18
C SER A 107 23.69 57.32 -29.07
N ARG A 108 24.38 56.89 -28.01
CA ARG A 108 23.86 56.04 -26.95
C ARG A 108 23.51 56.89 -25.74
N PHE A 109 22.52 56.46 -24.97
CA PHE A 109 22.24 57.00 -23.64
C PHE A 109 23.47 56.87 -22.74
N VAL A 110 23.75 57.92 -21.99
CA VAL A 110 24.90 58.05 -21.09
C VAL A 110 24.43 58.49 -19.72
N GLU A 111 25.00 57.88 -18.68
CA GLU A 111 24.79 58.28 -17.29
C GLU A 111 25.97 59.10 -16.81
N PHE A 112 25.70 60.20 -16.12
CA PHE A 112 26.71 61.11 -15.60
C PHE A 112 26.28 61.70 -14.27
N ASP A 113 27.28 62.04 -13.45
CA ASP A 113 27.05 62.76 -12.22
C ASP A 113 27.00 64.27 -12.52
N TYR A 114 26.07 64.97 -11.86
CA TYR A 114 25.91 66.42 -11.98
C TYR A 114 25.64 67.02 -10.60
N GLN A 115 26.05 68.26 -10.40
CA GLN A 115 25.85 68.97 -9.15
C GLN A 115 24.62 69.88 -9.26
N ARG A 116 23.68 69.73 -8.34
CA ARG A 116 22.55 70.66 -8.22
C ARG A 116 22.69 71.42 -6.91
N ARG A 117 22.63 72.76 -6.98
CA ARG A 117 22.59 73.60 -5.78
C ARG A 117 21.16 73.66 -5.27
N PHE A 118 20.94 73.22 -4.04
CA PHE A 118 19.66 73.30 -3.36
C PHE A 118 19.90 73.89 -1.97
N ASP A 119 19.25 75.02 -1.68
CA ASP A 119 19.21 75.67 -0.36
C ASP A 119 20.55 75.68 0.41
N SER A 120 21.60 76.18 -0.23
CA SER A 120 22.98 76.31 0.29
C SER A 120 23.86 75.05 0.29
N GLN A 121 23.34 73.89 -0.11
CA GLN A 121 24.14 72.66 -0.27
C GLN A 121 24.23 72.22 -1.73
N THR A 122 25.41 71.76 -2.13
CA THR A 122 25.65 71.17 -3.46
C THR A 122 25.49 69.67 -3.34
N GLU A 123 24.41 69.11 -3.90
CA GLU A 123 24.17 67.68 -3.90
C GLU A 123 24.66 67.06 -5.22
N ASN A 124 25.40 65.95 -5.12
CA ASN A 124 25.85 65.21 -6.30
C ASN A 124 24.78 64.21 -6.72
N ARG A 125 24.14 64.48 -7.85
CA ARG A 125 23.02 63.71 -8.39
C ARG A 125 23.41 62.97 -9.66
N ARG A 126 22.62 61.96 -10.01
CA ARG A 126 22.82 61.18 -11.24
C ARG A 126 21.80 61.56 -12.28
N ALA A 127 22.26 61.81 -13.48
CA ALA A 127 21.43 62.08 -14.65
C ALA A 127 21.69 61.04 -15.74
N ARG A 128 20.65 60.75 -16.51
CA ARG A 128 20.73 59.94 -17.73
C ARG A 128 20.31 60.80 -18.90
N GLY A 129 21.11 60.83 -19.96
CA GLY A 129 20.87 61.70 -21.10
C GLY A 129 21.45 61.20 -22.39
N ARG A 130 21.17 61.93 -23.47
CA ARG A 130 21.70 61.67 -24.80
C ARG A 130 22.12 62.97 -25.46
N VAL A 131 23.26 62.93 -26.13
CA VAL A 131 23.79 64.05 -26.91
C VAL A 131 23.24 63.95 -28.32
N PHE A 132 22.72 65.05 -28.84
CA PHE A 132 22.17 65.18 -30.18
C PHE A 132 22.82 66.37 -30.91
N LEU A 133 23.19 66.17 -32.17
CA LEU A 133 23.80 67.21 -33.01
C LEU A 133 22.71 67.81 -33.90
N LEU A 134 22.50 69.11 -33.78
CA LEU A 134 21.56 69.87 -34.60
C LEU A 134 22.24 70.39 -35.87
N PRO A 135 21.51 70.60 -36.97
CA PRO A 135 22.02 71.28 -38.16
C PRO A 135 22.64 72.63 -37.79
N GLY A 136 23.82 72.95 -38.33
CA GLY A 136 24.55 74.18 -37.98
C GLY A 136 25.64 74.00 -36.91
N GLY A 137 25.98 72.77 -36.54
CA GLY A 137 27.09 72.47 -35.62
C GLY A 137 26.75 72.66 -34.13
N LEU A 138 25.48 72.92 -33.82
CA LEU A 138 24.97 73.06 -32.46
C LEU A 138 24.86 71.69 -31.79
N ARG A 139 25.12 71.65 -30.48
CA ARG A 139 25.08 70.43 -29.67
C ARG A 139 24.03 70.59 -28.58
N LEU A 140 23.07 69.68 -28.55
CA LEU A 140 22.03 69.64 -27.53
C LEU A 140 22.16 68.36 -26.71
N LEU A 141 22.34 68.52 -25.41
CA LEU A 141 22.21 67.44 -24.44
C LEU A 141 20.84 67.55 -23.79
N VAL A 142 20.05 66.48 -23.94
CA VAL A 142 18.80 66.28 -23.19
C VAL A 142 19.06 65.16 -22.20
N ALA A 143 18.86 65.45 -20.93
CA ALA A 143 19.06 64.52 -19.83
C ALA A 143 17.91 64.63 -18.83
N ARG A 144 17.79 63.62 -17.97
CA ARG A 144 16.81 63.60 -16.88
C ARG A 144 17.48 63.17 -15.59
N ASP A 145 17.10 63.81 -14.48
CA ASP A 145 17.49 63.40 -13.14
C ASP A 145 16.92 62.00 -12.84
N VAL A 146 17.81 61.07 -12.50
CA VAL A 146 17.48 59.68 -12.12
C VAL A 146 17.92 59.34 -10.70
N HIS A 147 18.32 60.34 -9.91
CA HIS A 147 18.89 60.17 -8.58
C HIS A 147 17.93 59.49 -7.61
N GLU A 148 16.67 59.95 -7.55
CA GLU A 148 15.63 59.35 -6.68
C GLU A 148 15.40 57.86 -6.96
N ARG A 149 15.66 57.40 -8.19
CA ARG A 149 15.52 55.98 -8.57
C ARG A 149 16.69 55.14 -8.06
N TYR A 150 17.89 55.71 -8.06
CA TYR A 150 19.06 55.10 -7.44
C TYR A 150 18.91 55.01 -5.91
N GLU A 151 18.31 56.02 -5.29
CA GLU A 151 18.00 56.00 -3.85
C GLU A 151 16.87 55.01 -3.52
N THR A 152 15.81 54.94 -4.34
CA THR A 152 14.72 53.96 -4.19
C THR A 152 15.25 52.52 -4.33
N GLY A 153 16.30 52.30 -5.13
CA GLY A 153 17.00 51.01 -5.21
C GLY A 153 17.52 50.49 -3.87
N ARG A 154 17.86 51.38 -2.91
CA ARG A 154 18.27 50.98 -1.55
C ARG A 154 17.13 50.39 -0.71
N LEU A 155 15.87 50.79 -0.96
CA LEU A 155 14.72 50.20 -0.26
C LEU A 155 14.59 48.72 -0.59
N PHE A 156 14.91 48.32 -1.83
CA PHE A 156 14.94 46.92 -2.23
C PHE A 156 16.08 46.15 -1.57
N THR A 157 17.31 46.69 -1.51
CA THR A 157 18.44 45.99 -0.89
C THR A 157 18.34 45.86 0.63
N THR A 158 17.60 46.75 1.29
CA THR A 158 17.39 46.72 2.75
C THR A 158 16.18 45.88 3.15
N THR A 159 15.12 45.82 2.35
CA THR A 159 13.89 45.05 2.67
C THR A 159 13.99 43.58 2.27
N LEU A 160 14.78 43.25 1.25
CA LEU A 160 14.94 41.89 0.74
C LEU A 160 15.49 40.91 1.80
N PRO A 161 16.54 41.24 2.59
CA PRO A 161 17.01 40.34 3.64
C PRO A 161 15.95 40.03 4.70
N TRP A 162 15.15 41.03 5.09
CA TRP A 162 14.06 40.84 6.06
C TRP A 162 12.95 39.94 5.52
N THR A 163 12.63 40.07 4.24
CA THR A 163 11.64 39.20 3.58
C THR A 163 12.13 37.75 3.56
N VAL A 164 13.39 37.52 3.18
CA VAL A 164 14.00 36.19 3.19
C VAL A 164 14.08 35.62 4.61
N ALA A 165 14.46 36.44 5.60
CA ALA A 165 14.53 36.03 7.00
C ALA A 165 13.15 35.60 7.53
N LEU A 166 12.09 36.37 7.22
CA LEU A 166 10.72 36.02 7.60
C LEU A 166 10.26 34.70 6.96
N MET A 167 10.58 34.48 5.68
CA MET A 167 10.26 33.23 4.99
C MET A 167 10.97 32.02 5.62
N ILE A 168 12.25 32.16 5.97
CA ILE A 168 13.00 31.11 6.67
C ILE A 168 12.37 30.81 8.02
N LEU A 169 11.99 31.85 8.77
CA LEU A 169 11.35 31.71 10.08
C LEU A 169 10.01 30.96 9.98
N LEU A 170 9.13 31.38 9.07
CA LEU A 170 7.83 30.73 8.85
C LEU A 170 7.99 29.29 8.36
N GLY A 171 8.94 29.03 7.45
CA GLY A 171 9.25 27.69 7.00
C GLY A 171 9.76 26.79 8.13
N PHE A 172 10.60 27.33 9.03
CA PHE A 172 11.10 26.59 10.18
C PHE A 172 9.99 26.25 11.17
N ILE A 173 9.10 27.20 11.46
CA ILE A 173 7.94 26.98 12.34
C ILE A 173 6.99 25.93 11.72
N GLY A 174 6.63 26.10 10.44
CA GLY A 174 5.76 25.15 9.73
C GLY A 174 6.37 23.75 9.66
N GLY A 175 7.66 23.66 9.29
CA GLY A 175 8.38 22.39 9.18
C GLY A 175 8.51 21.66 10.53
N THR A 176 8.76 22.38 11.62
CA THR A 176 8.81 21.78 12.96
C THR A 176 7.45 21.28 13.43
N LEU A 177 6.36 22.00 13.15
CA LEU A 177 5.00 21.54 13.48
C LEU A 177 4.63 20.26 12.73
N VAL A 178 4.81 20.25 11.41
CA VAL A 178 4.53 19.07 10.57
C VAL A 178 5.39 17.87 10.98
N SER A 179 6.70 18.09 11.18
CA SER A 179 7.63 17.03 11.59
C SER A 179 7.25 16.42 12.93
N ARG A 180 6.86 17.23 13.92
CA ARG A 180 6.46 16.73 15.24
C ARG A 180 5.20 15.87 15.17
N ASN A 181 4.20 16.28 14.38
CA ASN A 181 2.97 15.51 14.22
C ASN A 181 3.25 14.15 13.54
N MET A 182 4.02 14.15 12.46
CA MET A 182 4.37 12.93 11.72
C MET A 182 5.20 11.95 12.56
N LEU A 183 6.20 12.46 13.30
CA LEU A 183 7.04 11.62 14.15
C LEU A 183 6.29 11.04 15.34
N ALA A 184 5.37 11.79 15.95
CA ALA A 184 4.54 11.27 17.03
C ALA A 184 3.67 10.09 16.57
N ARG A 185 3.11 10.17 15.36
CA ARG A 185 2.33 9.07 14.75
C ARG A 185 3.22 7.85 14.50
N LEU A 186 4.38 8.04 13.86
CA LEU A 186 5.34 6.97 13.62
C LEU A 186 5.82 6.28 14.91
N ASP A 187 6.10 7.05 15.97
CA ASP A 187 6.49 6.51 17.26
C ASP A 187 5.37 5.66 17.89
N THR A 188 4.11 6.05 17.71
CA THR A 188 2.96 5.27 18.20
C THR A 188 2.86 3.92 17.49
N ILE A 189 3.03 3.90 16.17
CA ILE A 189 3.06 2.65 15.38
C ILE A 189 4.24 1.78 15.84
N ASN A 190 5.44 2.34 15.91
CA ASN A 190 6.64 1.60 16.31
C ASN A 190 6.54 1.02 17.72
N ARG A 191 6.03 1.78 18.70
CA ARG A 191 5.83 1.28 20.06
C ARG A 191 4.83 0.14 20.08
N THR A 192 3.69 0.31 19.41
CA THR A 192 2.68 -0.75 19.32
C THR A 192 3.25 -2.00 18.67
N SER A 193 4.01 -1.86 17.58
CA SER A 193 4.70 -2.98 16.93
C SER A 193 5.73 -3.65 17.86
N GLN A 194 6.49 -2.90 18.66
CA GLN A 194 7.40 -3.48 19.64
C GLN A 194 6.68 -4.25 20.74
N ASP A 195 5.55 -3.74 21.23
CA ASP A 195 4.74 -4.43 22.25
C ASP A 195 4.13 -5.72 21.70
N ILE A 196 3.68 -5.70 20.44
CA ILE A 196 3.23 -6.91 19.71
C ILE A 196 4.38 -7.91 19.56
N MET A 197 5.58 -7.46 19.16
CA MET A 197 6.77 -8.31 19.02
C MET A 197 7.20 -8.93 20.36
N ARG A 198 6.89 -8.29 21.48
CA ARG A 198 7.11 -8.83 22.84
C ARG A 198 6.05 -9.84 23.29
N GLY A 199 5.01 -10.07 22.49
CA GLY A 199 4.03 -11.13 22.69
C GLY A 199 2.59 -10.67 22.94
N ASP A 200 2.32 -9.37 23.08
CA ASP A 200 0.95 -8.88 23.24
C ASP A 200 0.26 -8.69 21.88
N LEU A 201 -0.16 -9.82 21.29
CA LEU A 201 -0.88 -9.88 20.01
C LEU A 201 -2.28 -9.26 20.06
N SER A 202 -2.81 -8.90 21.24
CA SER A 202 -4.13 -8.28 21.39
C SER A 202 -4.11 -6.78 21.06
N ARG A 203 -2.94 -6.17 21.09
CA ARG A 203 -2.75 -4.75 20.75
C ARG A 203 -3.09 -4.50 19.28
N ARG A 204 -3.63 -3.31 19.02
CA ARG A 204 -3.93 -2.83 17.67
C ARG A 204 -3.35 -1.43 17.51
N VAL A 205 -2.89 -1.13 16.31
CA VAL A 205 -2.41 0.20 15.96
C VAL A 205 -3.62 1.14 15.88
N PRO A 206 -3.62 2.29 16.56
CA PRO A 206 -4.75 3.21 16.55
C PRO A 206 -4.95 3.83 15.16
N VAL A 207 -6.20 3.84 14.69
CA VAL A 207 -6.62 4.51 13.45
C VAL A 207 -7.26 5.85 13.82
N LEU A 208 -6.67 6.95 13.36
CA LEU A 208 -7.09 8.32 13.73
C LEU A 208 -8.19 8.87 12.83
N LYS A 209 -8.56 8.14 11.76
CA LYS A 209 -9.59 8.53 10.78
C LYS A 209 -9.32 9.87 10.10
N ALA A 210 -8.05 10.21 9.95
CA ALA A 210 -7.58 11.32 9.13
C ALA A 210 -7.74 11.02 7.62
N GLY A 211 -7.83 9.74 7.24
CA GLY A 211 -7.92 9.31 5.84
C GLY A 211 -6.60 9.41 5.09
N ASP A 212 -5.48 9.34 5.82
CA ASP A 212 -4.13 9.43 5.28
C ASP A 212 -3.49 8.04 5.09
N GLU A 213 -2.25 8.04 4.59
CA GLU A 213 -1.48 6.82 4.35
C GLU A 213 -1.14 6.08 5.66
N PHE A 214 -1.12 6.79 6.81
CA PHE A 214 -0.88 6.17 8.11
C PHE A 214 -2.08 5.37 8.59
N ASP A 215 -3.30 5.87 8.37
CA ASP A 215 -4.51 5.10 8.67
C ASP A 215 -4.58 3.84 7.81
N THR A 216 -4.28 3.94 6.52
CA THR A 216 -4.24 2.79 5.60
C THR A 216 -3.21 1.74 6.05
N LEU A 217 -2.02 2.18 6.49
CA LEU A 217 -0.99 1.32 7.05
C LEU A 217 -1.47 0.65 8.35
N ALA A 218 -2.08 1.40 9.25
CA ALA A 218 -2.60 0.90 10.52
C ALA A 218 -3.68 -0.17 10.30
N GLU A 219 -4.61 0.05 9.37
CA GLU A 219 -5.64 -0.93 9.00
C GLU A 219 -5.04 -2.22 8.43
N ASN A 220 -4.12 -2.11 7.48
CA ASN A 220 -3.45 -3.28 6.89
C ASN A 220 -2.68 -4.07 7.94
N LEU A 221 -1.97 -3.39 8.85
CA LEU A 221 -1.24 -4.04 9.94
C LEU A 221 -2.22 -4.75 10.90
N ASN A 222 -3.31 -4.09 11.27
CA ASN A 222 -4.34 -4.69 12.12
C ASN A 222 -4.97 -5.95 11.48
N ARG A 223 -5.25 -5.94 10.16
CA ARG A 223 -5.74 -7.15 9.46
C ARG A 223 -4.74 -8.30 9.50
N MET A 224 -3.45 -8.02 9.34
CA MET A 224 -2.39 -9.03 9.49
C MET A 224 -2.34 -9.57 10.93
N LEU A 225 -2.49 -8.71 11.94
CA LEU A 225 -2.52 -9.13 13.35
C LEU A 225 -3.73 -10.00 13.66
N ASP A 226 -4.91 -9.64 13.16
CA ASP A 226 -6.12 -10.46 13.30
C ASP A 226 -5.92 -11.87 12.70
N GLN A 227 -5.23 -11.95 11.55
CA GLN A 227 -4.89 -13.24 10.95
C GLN A 227 -3.92 -14.05 11.82
N ASN A 228 -2.85 -13.43 12.32
CA ASN A 228 -1.90 -14.09 13.21
C ASN A 228 -2.56 -14.57 14.51
N GLU A 229 -3.45 -13.77 15.08
CA GLU A 229 -4.16 -14.13 16.31
C GLU A 229 -5.11 -15.31 16.09
N ARG A 230 -5.82 -15.35 14.94
CA ARG A 230 -6.65 -16.50 14.54
C ARG A 230 -5.81 -17.78 14.41
N LEU A 231 -4.66 -17.70 13.72
CA LEU A 231 -3.75 -18.83 13.54
C LEU A 231 -3.19 -19.34 14.88
N MET A 232 -2.77 -18.43 15.77
CA MET A 232 -2.26 -18.79 17.09
C MET A 232 -3.34 -19.40 18.00
N ARG A 233 -4.58 -18.89 17.94
CA ARG A 233 -5.71 -19.48 18.68
C ARG A 233 -6.02 -20.89 18.19
N GLY A 234 -6.14 -21.09 16.87
CA GLY A 234 -6.33 -22.43 16.30
C GLY A 234 -5.23 -23.41 16.71
N MET A 235 -3.96 -22.98 16.67
CA MET A 235 -2.84 -23.84 17.10
C MET A 235 -2.94 -24.24 18.57
N ARG A 236 -3.32 -23.32 19.48
CA ARG A 236 -3.50 -23.65 20.90
C ARG A 236 -4.68 -24.59 21.12
N GLU A 237 -5.82 -24.33 20.49
CA GLU A 237 -7.01 -25.18 20.60
C GLU A 237 -6.72 -26.61 20.13
N VAL A 238 -6.01 -26.76 19.01
CA VAL A 238 -5.57 -28.07 18.52
C VAL A 238 -4.61 -28.72 19.51
N THR A 239 -3.61 -27.99 20.02
CA THR A 239 -2.60 -28.54 20.95
C THR A 239 -3.25 -29.00 22.26
N ASP A 240 -4.15 -28.20 22.83
CA ASP A 240 -4.87 -28.52 24.07
C ASP A 240 -5.82 -29.69 23.88
N SER A 241 -6.56 -29.74 22.76
CA SER A 241 -7.41 -30.89 22.39
C SER A 241 -6.58 -32.15 22.23
N VAL A 242 -5.47 -32.11 21.48
CA VAL A 242 -4.57 -33.26 21.30
C VAL A 242 -4.05 -33.76 22.65
N ALA A 243 -3.57 -32.87 23.52
CA ALA A 243 -3.05 -33.25 24.82
C ALA A 243 -4.11 -33.91 25.72
N HIS A 244 -5.34 -33.40 25.69
CA HIS A 244 -6.46 -33.96 26.45
C HIS A 244 -6.90 -35.32 25.89
N ASP A 245 -7.08 -35.40 24.58
CA ASP A 245 -7.62 -36.55 23.87
C ASP A 245 -6.63 -37.72 23.82
N LEU A 246 -5.31 -37.46 23.91
CA LEU A 246 -4.29 -38.52 24.04
C LEU A 246 -4.16 -39.06 25.46
N ARG A 247 -4.37 -38.24 26.49
CA ARG A 247 -4.09 -38.63 27.89
C ARG A 247 -4.97 -39.77 28.38
N SER A 248 -6.26 -39.75 28.04
CA SER A 248 -7.24 -40.76 28.45
C SER A 248 -6.96 -42.16 27.84
N PRO A 249 -6.84 -42.31 26.50
CA PRO A 249 -6.51 -43.59 25.88
C PRO A 249 -5.09 -44.08 26.20
N LEU A 250 -4.08 -43.22 26.30
CA LEU A 250 -2.73 -43.67 26.70
C LEU A 250 -2.69 -44.23 28.14
N ASN A 251 -3.45 -43.63 29.07
CA ASN A 251 -3.58 -44.19 30.42
C ASN A 251 -4.32 -45.53 30.42
N ARG A 252 -5.33 -45.70 29.56
CA ARG A 252 -6.04 -46.99 29.42
C ARG A 252 -5.15 -48.08 28.83
N LEU A 253 -4.42 -47.76 27.76
CA LEU A 253 -3.43 -48.65 27.16
C LEU A 253 -2.39 -49.09 28.18
N ARG A 254 -1.85 -48.14 28.98
CA ARG A 254 -0.88 -48.47 30.03
C ARG A 254 -1.45 -49.44 31.08
N ASN A 255 -2.65 -49.18 31.58
CA ASN A 255 -3.29 -50.05 32.58
C ASN A 255 -3.55 -51.47 32.03
N ARG A 256 -3.89 -51.58 30.74
CA ARG A 256 -4.08 -52.88 30.07
C ARG A 256 -2.78 -53.64 29.87
N LEU A 257 -1.71 -52.97 29.45
CA LEU A 257 -0.39 -53.58 29.37
C LEU A 257 0.12 -54.02 30.76
N GLU A 258 -0.12 -53.23 31.82
CA GLU A 258 0.16 -53.62 33.20
C GLU A 258 -0.66 -54.86 33.63
N SER A 259 -1.94 -54.94 33.25
CA SER A 259 -2.80 -56.11 33.49
C SER A 259 -2.31 -57.36 32.72
N ALA A 260 -1.97 -57.22 31.44
CA ALA A 260 -1.44 -58.30 30.62
C ALA A 260 -0.12 -58.85 31.19
N LEU A 261 0.76 -57.96 31.65
CA LEU A 261 2.02 -58.33 32.31
C LEU A 261 1.77 -59.08 33.62
N ALA A 262 0.79 -58.65 34.41
CA ALA A 262 0.41 -59.32 35.67
C ALA A 262 -0.18 -60.73 35.44
N HIS A 263 -0.81 -60.98 34.28
CA HIS A 263 -1.42 -62.26 33.92
C HIS A 263 -0.57 -63.10 32.94
N ALA A 264 0.70 -62.74 32.74
CA ALA A 264 1.59 -63.36 31.74
C ALA A 264 1.80 -64.88 31.91
N THR A 265 1.49 -65.46 33.07
CA THR A 265 1.52 -66.91 33.32
C THR A 265 0.33 -67.67 32.73
N ASN A 266 -0.72 -66.97 32.28
CA ASN A 266 -1.95 -67.52 31.73
C ASN A 266 -2.05 -67.15 30.24
N GLY A 267 -1.34 -67.91 29.40
CA GLY A 267 -0.99 -67.55 28.01
C GLY A 267 -2.15 -67.03 27.15
N GLU A 268 -3.32 -67.67 27.18
CA GLU A 268 -4.49 -67.22 26.40
C GLU A 268 -5.06 -65.87 26.87
N ARG A 269 -5.10 -65.62 28.19
CA ARG A 269 -5.58 -64.34 28.74
C ARG A 269 -4.60 -63.21 28.48
N ALA A 270 -3.31 -63.47 28.56
CA ALA A 270 -2.28 -62.49 28.25
C ALA A 270 -2.29 -62.10 26.76
N VAL A 271 -2.50 -63.07 25.86
CA VAL A 271 -2.63 -62.81 24.41
C VAL A 271 -3.87 -61.96 24.10
N ALA A 272 -5.03 -62.29 24.67
CA ALA A 272 -6.26 -61.51 24.44
C ALA A 272 -6.16 -60.05 24.95
N GLU A 273 -5.50 -59.81 26.09
CA GLU A 273 -5.26 -58.45 26.61
C GLU A 273 -4.26 -57.67 25.74
N LEU A 274 -3.24 -58.35 25.18
CA LEU A 274 -2.30 -57.75 24.23
C LEU A 274 -2.97 -57.40 22.88
N GLU A 275 -3.80 -58.29 22.34
CA GLU A 275 -4.58 -58.01 21.13
C GLU A 275 -5.50 -56.80 21.31
N SER A 276 -6.20 -56.70 22.45
CA SER A 276 -7.04 -55.54 22.72
C SER A 276 -6.24 -54.25 22.97
N ALA A 277 -5.00 -54.34 23.47
CA ALA A 277 -4.08 -53.21 23.57
C ALA A 277 -3.58 -52.74 22.19
N VAL A 278 -3.36 -53.66 21.26
CA VAL A 278 -3.00 -53.34 19.86
C VAL A 278 -4.16 -52.60 19.18
N GLU A 279 -5.39 -53.09 19.28
CA GLU A 279 -6.57 -52.40 18.73
C GLU A 279 -6.75 -50.98 19.30
N GLU A 280 -6.49 -50.78 20.60
CA GLU A 280 -6.58 -49.47 21.24
C GLU A 280 -5.47 -48.51 20.74
N THR A 281 -4.29 -49.06 20.43
CA THR A 281 -3.17 -48.32 19.83
C THR A 281 -3.48 -47.90 18.39
N ASP A 282 -4.09 -48.77 17.60
CA ASP A 282 -4.53 -48.45 16.24
C ASP A 282 -5.60 -47.34 16.25
N GLY A 283 -6.53 -47.38 17.21
CA GLY A 283 -7.51 -46.32 17.42
C GLY A 283 -6.87 -44.97 17.78
N LEU A 284 -5.82 -44.98 18.61
CA LEU A 284 -5.02 -43.80 18.94
C LEU A 284 -4.32 -43.20 17.72
N ILE A 285 -3.69 -44.05 16.90
CA ILE A 285 -3.01 -43.64 15.66
C ILE A 285 -4.02 -43.03 14.68
N ALA A 286 -5.20 -43.63 14.52
CA ALA A 286 -6.27 -43.10 13.68
C ALA A 286 -6.74 -41.70 14.16
N THR A 287 -6.85 -41.50 15.48
CA THR A 287 -7.23 -40.22 16.08
C THR A 287 -6.16 -39.15 15.80
N PHE A 288 -4.89 -39.50 15.94
CA PHE A 288 -3.78 -38.61 15.65
C PHE A 288 -3.74 -38.16 14.18
N ASN A 289 -3.91 -39.11 13.26
CA ASN A 289 -3.97 -38.82 11.83
C ASN A 289 -5.15 -37.90 11.49
N ALA A 290 -6.31 -38.08 12.13
CA ALA A 290 -7.46 -37.19 11.95
C ALA A 290 -7.18 -35.77 12.46
N LEU A 291 -6.54 -35.62 13.63
CA LEU A 291 -6.18 -34.32 14.19
C LEU A 291 -5.15 -33.57 13.34
N LEU A 292 -4.13 -34.27 12.84
CA LEU A 292 -3.17 -33.70 11.89
C LEU A 292 -3.88 -33.20 10.62
N LEU A 293 -4.81 -33.98 10.08
CA LEU A 293 -5.55 -33.60 8.90
C LEU A 293 -6.40 -32.34 9.10
N ILE A 294 -7.04 -32.22 10.27
CA ILE A 294 -7.82 -31.04 10.63
C ILE A 294 -6.92 -29.81 10.75
N ALA A 295 -5.76 -29.95 11.40
CA ALA A 295 -4.79 -28.86 11.54
C ALA A 295 -4.22 -28.41 10.18
N GLU A 296 -3.95 -29.34 9.28
CA GLU A 296 -3.53 -29.05 7.90
C GLU A 296 -4.63 -28.35 7.09
N ALA A 297 -5.90 -28.72 7.32
CA ALA A 297 -7.05 -28.08 6.68
C ALA A 297 -7.29 -26.65 7.19
N GLU A 298 -7.10 -26.40 8.49
CA GLU A 298 -7.30 -25.09 9.11
C GLU A 298 -6.13 -24.11 8.87
N SER A 299 -4.90 -24.63 8.78
CA SER A 299 -3.70 -23.83 8.46
C SER A 299 -3.60 -23.44 6.98
N GLY A 300 -4.38 -24.07 6.10
CA GLY A 300 -4.39 -23.80 4.67
C GLY A 300 -3.25 -24.45 3.88
N VAL A 301 -2.31 -25.15 4.55
CA VAL A 301 -1.18 -25.85 3.91
C VAL A 301 -1.68 -26.95 2.96
N ALA A 302 -2.76 -27.64 3.30
CA ALA A 302 -3.35 -28.67 2.44
C ALA A 302 -3.92 -28.13 1.11
N ARG A 303 -4.15 -26.81 0.97
CA ARG A 303 -4.55 -26.20 -0.30
C ARG A 303 -3.42 -26.18 -1.34
N GLU A 304 -2.15 -26.21 -0.92
CA GLU A 304 -1.01 -26.22 -1.85
C GLU A 304 -0.85 -27.55 -2.59
N ALA A 305 -1.41 -28.65 -2.04
CA ALA A 305 -1.39 -29.98 -2.64
C ALA A 305 -2.64 -30.29 -3.50
N MET A 306 -3.50 -29.30 -3.76
CA MET A 306 -4.68 -29.46 -4.61
C MET A 306 -4.24 -29.52 -6.08
N ALA A 307 -4.62 -30.59 -6.77
CA ALA A 307 -4.29 -30.79 -8.19
C ALA A 307 -5.53 -31.25 -8.99
N PRO A 308 -5.55 -31.04 -10.32
CA PRO A 308 -6.55 -31.65 -11.18
C PRO A 308 -6.42 -33.17 -11.13
N ILE A 309 -7.47 -33.85 -10.66
CA ILE A 309 -7.53 -35.32 -10.54
C ILE A 309 -8.85 -35.85 -11.10
N THR A 310 -8.88 -37.13 -11.44
CA THR A 310 -10.10 -37.83 -11.87
C THR A 310 -10.55 -38.78 -10.76
N LEU A 311 -11.84 -38.77 -10.41
CA LEU A 311 -12.38 -39.62 -9.34
C LEU A 311 -12.47 -41.11 -9.71
N ALA A 312 -12.73 -41.45 -10.97
CA ALA A 312 -12.91 -42.85 -11.40
C ALA A 312 -11.72 -43.78 -11.02
N PRO A 313 -10.44 -43.42 -11.29
CA PRO A 313 -9.31 -44.24 -10.85
C PRO A 313 -9.17 -44.40 -9.33
N ILE A 314 -9.70 -43.45 -8.55
CA ILE A 314 -9.68 -43.54 -7.08
C ILE A 314 -10.74 -44.54 -6.61
N VAL A 315 -11.93 -44.50 -7.21
CA VAL A 315 -13.01 -45.46 -6.94
C VAL A 315 -12.58 -46.88 -7.30
N GLU A 316 -12.00 -47.07 -8.47
CA GLU A 316 -11.47 -48.35 -8.93
C GLU A 316 -10.41 -48.90 -7.99
N GLY A 317 -9.42 -48.09 -7.62
CA GLY A 317 -8.33 -48.53 -6.73
C GLY A 317 -8.81 -48.90 -5.33
N VAL A 318 -9.78 -48.16 -4.76
CA VAL A 318 -10.35 -48.51 -3.44
C VAL A 318 -11.22 -49.76 -3.54
N ALA A 319 -12.02 -49.91 -4.60
CA ALA A 319 -12.84 -51.10 -4.79
C ALA A 319 -11.98 -52.37 -4.95
N GLU A 320 -10.87 -52.29 -5.71
CA GLU A 320 -9.92 -53.40 -5.86
C GLU A 320 -9.26 -53.79 -4.53
N LEU A 321 -8.86 -52.80 -3.72
CA LEU A 321 -8.25 -53.03 -2.42
C LEU A 321 -9.19 -53.72 -1.42
N TYR A 322 -10.48 -53.36 -1.43
CA TYR A 322 -11.47 -53.87 -0.46
C TYR A 322 -12.29 -55.07 -0.97
N ALA A 323 -12.16 -55.44 -2.25
CA ALA A 323 -12.87 -56.59 -2.82
C ALA A 323 -12.62 -57.91 -2.07
N PRO A 324 -11.37 -58.27 -1.68
CA PRO A 324 -11.12 -59.51 -0.95
C PRO A 324 -11.81 -59.54 0.42
N LEU A 325 -11.80 -58.42 1.14
CA LEU A 325 -12.44 -58.29 2.45
C LEU A 325 -13.97 -58.37 2.36
N ALA A 326 -14.55 -57.77 1.31
CA ALA A 326 -15.98 -57.88 1.05
C ALA A 326 -16.38 -59.33 0.71
N GLU A 327 -15.59 -60.03 -0.10
CA GLU A 327 -15.82 -61.43 -0.49
C GLU A 327 -15.72 -62.38 0.71
N GLU A 328 -14.73 -62.20 1.59
CA GLU A 328 -14.58 -62.98 2.83
C GLU A 328 -15.84 -62.89 3.73
N LYS A 329 -16.50 -61.73 3.72
CA LYS A 329 -17.73 -61.47 4.46
C LYS A 329 -19.01 -61.78 3.66
N GLY A 330 -18.88 -62.37 2.47
CA GLY A 330 -20.02 -62.72 1.60
C GLY A 330 -20.78 -61.52 1.03
N LEU A 331 -20.15 -60.36 0.91
CA LEU A 331 -20.74 -59.12 0.38
C LEU A 331 -20.42 -58.93 -1.10
N THR A 332 -21.35 -58.34 -1.85
CA THR A 332 -21.10 -57.93 -3.24
C THR A 332 -20.66 -56.47 -3.30
N LEU A 333 -19.39 -56.23 -3.65
CA LEU A 333 -18.85 -54.89 -3.91
C LEU A 333 -18.91 -54.56 -5.41
N GLY A 334 -19.61 -53.50 -5.78
CA GLY A 334 -19.79 -53.08 -7.17
C GLY A 334 -19.41 -51.62 -7.41
N ILE A 335 -19.05 -51.31 -8.64
CA ILE A 335 -18.81 -49.94 -9.11
C ILE A 335 -19.88 -49.61 -10.15
N GLU A 336 -20.58 -48.49 -9.96
CA GLU A 336 -21.42 -47.93 -11.01
C GLU A 336 -20.54 -47.22 -12.05
N PRO A 337 -20.70 -47.55 -13.36
CA PRO A 337 -19.90 -46.94 -14.40
C PRO A 337 -20.23 -45.44 -14.50
N GLY A 338 -19.29 -44.63 -14.03
CA GLY A 338 -19.23 -43.20 -14.24
C GLY A 338 -18.11 -42.88 -15.21
N GLY A 339 -18.33 -41.96 -16.15
CA GLY A 339 -17.28 -41.51 -17.06
C GLY A 339 -16.14 -40.78 -16.36
N THR A 340 -15.38 -39.99 -17.10
CA THR A 340 -14.34 -39.14 -16.52
C THR A 340 -14.98 -38.03 -15.67
N VAL A 341 -14.80 -38.08 -14.35
CA VAL A 341 -15.28 -37.07 -13.39
C VAL A 341 -14.09 -36.29 -12.81
N PRO A 342 -13.71 -35.14 -13.40
CA PRO A 342 -12.57 -34.36 -12.97
C PRO A 342 -12.92 -33.40 -11.82
N ILE A 343 -12.02 -33.30 -10.84
CA ILE A 343 -12.11 -32.36 -9.71
C ILE A 343 -10.74 -31.72 -9.44
N GLU A 344 -10.73 -30.59 -8.73
CA GLU A 344 -9.52 -30.10 -8.05
C GLU A 344 -9.51 -30.68 -6.63
N GLY A 345 -8.50 -31.46 -6.30
CA GLY A 345 -8.44 -32.10 -4.99
C GLY A 345 -7.09 -32.72 -4.65
N ASN A 346 -6.95 -33.11 -3.39
CA ASN A 346 -5.84 -33.93 -2.93
C ASN A 346 -6.23 -35.40 -3.03
N ARG A 347 -5.56 -36.12 -3.94
CA ARG A 347 -5.82 -37.54 -4.21
C ARG A 347 -5.75 -38.40 -2.94
N SER A 348 -4.74 -38.22 -2.10
CA SER A 348 -4.52 -39.05 -0.92
C SER A 348 -5.70 -38.93 0.07
N LEU A 349 -6.15 -37.70 0.31
CA LEU A 349 -7.22 -37.41 1.27
C LEU A 349 -8.58 -37.92 0.80
N ILE A 350 -8.84 -37.82 -0.50
CA ILE A 350 -10.08 -38.33 -1.09
C ILE A 350 -10.08 -39.87 -1.09
N THR A 351 -8.95 -40.51 -1.41
CA THR A 351 -8.79 -41.96 -1.25
C THR A 351 -9.06 -42.38 0.19
N GLN A 352 -8.52 -41.66 1.17
CA GLN A 352 -8.71 -41.97 2.59
C GLN A 352 -10.17 -41.78 3.04
N ALA A 353 -10.83 -40.71 2.60
CA ALA A 353 -12.25 -40.51 2.87
C ALA A 353 -13.10 -41.63 2.26
N LEU A 354 -12.83 -42.03 1.01
CA LEU A 354 -13.54 -43.12 0.35
C LEU A 354 -13.29 -44.47 1.04
N ALA A 355 -12.06 -44.77 1.42
CA ALA A 355 -11.71 -45.97 2.17
C ALA A 355 -12.48 -46.07 3.50
N ASN A 356 -12.58 -44.96 4.25
CA ASN A 356 -13.38 -44.92 5.48
C ASN A 356 -14.88 -45.12 5.24
N LEU A 357 -15.43 -44.65 4.12
CA LEU A 357 -16.83 -44.90 3.77
C LEU A 357 -17.06 -46.38 3.40
N VAL A 358 -16.14 -46.99 2.64
CA VAL A 358 -16.22 -48.40 2.25
C VAL A 358 -16.03 -49.33 3.44
N ASP A 359 -15.06 -49.04 4.32
CA ASP A 359 -14.84 -49.80 5.55
C ASP A 359 -16.08 -49.80 6.45
N ASN A 360 -16.70 -48.62 6.63
CA ASN A 360 -17.99 -48.51 7.32
C ASN A 360 -19.08 -49.33 6.61
N ALA A 361 -19.19 -49.25 5.27
CA ALA A 361 -20.18 -50.01 4.52
C ALA A 361 -20.00 -51.52 4.71
N ILE A 362 -18.77 -52.05 4.61
CA ILE A 362 -18.46 -53.48 4.83
C ILE A 362 -18.82 -53.90 6.25
N LYS A 363 -18.49 -53.06 7.23
CA LYS A 363 -18.73 -53.34 8.64
C LYS A 363 -20.22 -53.47 8.97
N TYR A 364 -21.05 -52.56 8.46
CA TYR A 364 -22.47 -52.48 8.83
C TYR A 364 -23.45 -53.19 7.89
N THR A 365 -22.99 -53.60 6.70
CA THR A 365 -23.81 -54.41 5.80
C THR A 365 -23.88 -55.86 6.31
N PRO A 366 -25.08 -56.45 6.45
CA PRO A 366 -25.24 -57.86 6.81
C PRO A 366 -24.80 -58.79 5.67
N ASP A 367 -24.47 -60.03 6.00
CA ASP A 367 -24.01 -61.05 5.06
C ASP A 367 -24.96 -61.20 3.85
N GLY A 368 -24.40 -61.34 2.65
CA GLY A 368 -25.15 -61.38 1.39
C GLY A 368 -25.64 -60.01 0.90
N GLY A 369 -25.30 -58.92 1.59
CA GLY A 369 -25.63 -57.56 1.19
C GLY A 369 -24.76 -57.01 0.05
N ARG A 370 -25.09 -55.80 -0.40
CA ARG A 370 -24.47 -55.12 -1.53
C ARG A 370 -23.93 -53.75 -1.13
N ILE A 371 -22.74 -53.43 -1.63
CA ILE A 371 -22.10 -52.12 -1.52
C ILE A 371 -21.81 -51.62 -2.93
N THR A 372 -22.20 -50.38 -3.22
CA THR A 372 -22.05 -49.77 -4.54
C THR A 372 -21.29 -48.46 -4.42
N LEU A 373 -20.17 -48.34 -5.13
CA LEU A 373 -19.41 -47.10 -5.27
C LEU A 373 -19.78 -46.43 -6.60
N ALA A 374 -19.97 -45.11 -6.58
CA ALA A 374 -20.26 -44.35 -7.79
C ALA A 374 -19.51 -43.01 -7.77
N ALA A 375 -18.94 -42.63 -8.92
CA ALA A 375 -18.48 -41.27 -9.18
C ALA A 375 -19.22 -40.75 -10.41
N THR A 376 -20.06 -39.73 -10.24
CA THR A 376 -20.91 -39.20 -11.31
C THR A 376 -20.76 -37.69 -11.45
N GLN A 377 -20.84 -37.20 -12.68
CA GLN A 377 -20.90 -35.77 -12.94
C GLN A 377 -22.35 -35.31 -12.86
N THR A 378 -22.62 -34.31 -12.02
CA THR A 378 -23.94 -33.67 -11.86
C THR A 378 -23.87 -32.19 -12.27
N PRO A 379 -25.02 -31.51 -12.46
CA PRO A 379 -25.04 -30.06 -12.71
C PRO A 379 -24.40 -29.24 -11.58
N ASP A 380 -24.53 -29.70 -10.35
CA ASP A 380 -24.02 -29.04 -9.14
C ASP A 380 -22.55 -29.38 -8.84
N GLY A 381 -21.94 -30.26 -9.64
CA GLY A 381 -20.54 -30.64 -9.54
C GLY A 381 -20.31 -32.15 -9.58
N ALA A 382 -19.16 -32.60 -9.08
CA ALA A 382 -18.80 -34.02 -9.08
C ALA A 382 -19.32 -34.71 -7.82
N LEU A 383 -20.09 -35.77 -7.97
CA LEU A 383 -20.69 -36.54 -6.89
C LEU A 383 -19.95 -37.87 -6.71
N LEU A 384 -19.33 -38.06 -5.55
CA LEU A 384 -18.75 -39.33 -5.12
C LEU A 384 -19.66 -39.93 -4.06
N SER A 385 -20.12 -41.17 -4.23
CA SER A 385 -21.02 -41.81 -3.26
C SER A 385 -20.70 -43.27 -2.99
N VAL A 386 -20.95 -43.70 -1.75
CA VAL A 386 -20.94 -45.10 -1.31
C VAL A 386 -22.34 -45.43 -0.80
N SER A 387 -22.95 -46.47 -1.36
CA SER A 387 -24.29 -46.92 -1.00
C SER A 387 -24.25 -48.36 -0.49
N ASP A 388 -24.78 -48.63 0.69
CA ASP A 388 -24.86 -49.97 1.27
C ASP A 388 -26.31 -50.47 1.39
N SER A 389 -26.49 -51.77 1.62
CA SER A 389 -27.78 -52.39 1.88
C SER A 389 -27.97 -52.76 3.37
N GLY A 390 -27.31 -52.04 4.27
CA GLY A 390 -27.34 -52.27 5.71
C GLY A 390 -28.61 -51.75 6.40
N PRO A 391 -28.61 -51.64 7.74
CA PRO A 391 -29.75 -51.11 8.50
C PRO A 391 -29.96 -49.59 8.29
N GLY A 392 -28.99 -48.89 7.72
CA GLY A 392 -29.02 -47.44 7.52
C GLY A 392 -28.90 -46.63 8.82
N ILE A 393 -29.05 -45.31 8.71
CA ILE A 393 -29.03 -44.38 9.85
C ILE A 393 -30.37 -43.63 9.92
N PRO A 394 -31.08 -43.65 11.07
CA PRO A 394 -32.29 -42.86 11.28
C PRO A 394 -32.04 -41.37 11.02
N GLU A 395 -32.97 -40.69 10.37
CA GLU A 395 -32.82 -39.28 9.96
C GLU A 395 -32.46 -38.36 11.14
N THR A 396 -33.05 -38.61 12.31
CA THR A 396 -32.81 -37.87 13.56
C THR A 396 -31.36 -37.94 14.06
N ASP A 397 -30.62 -38.98 13.67
CA ASP A 397 -29.26 -39.20 14.14
C ASP A 397 -28.19 -38.86 13.09
N ARG A 398 -28.57 -38.57 11.84
CA ARG A 398 -27.63 -38.30 10.73
C ARG A 398 -26.74 -37.08 10.97
N ALA A 399 -27.26 -36.03 11.60
CA ALA A 399 -26.46 -34.87 11.97
C ALA A 399 -25.48 -35.19 13.11
N ARG A 400 -25.90 -36.02 14.06
CA ARG A 400 -25.11 -36.35 15.26
C ARG A 400 -23.96 -37.31 14.97
N VAL A 401 -24.11 -38.23 14.01
CA VAL A 401 -23.02 -39.15 13.62
C VAL A 401 -21.86 -38.47 12.89
N LEU A 402 -22.02 -37.20 12.51
CA LEU A 402 -20.94 -36.37 11.97
C LEU A 402 -20.08 -35.76 13.08
N ASP A 403 -20.61 -35.69 14.30
CA ASP A 403 -19.85 -35.25 15.47
C ASP A 403 -18.81 -36.32 15.85
N ARG A 404 -17.66 -35.86 16.35
CA ARG A 404 -16.56 -36.75 16.74
C ARG A 404 -17.02 -37.67 17.88
N PHE A 405 -16.64 -38.96 17.78
CA PHE A 405 -16.88 -39.98 18.79
C PHE A 405 -18.36 -40.40 19.00
N VAL A 406 -19.27 -39.96 18.14
CA VAL A 406 -20.68 -40.36 18.25
C VAL A 406 -20.88 -41.71 17.58
N ARG A 407 -21.32 -42.69 18.38
CA ARG A 407 -21.76 -44.02 17.93
C ARG A 407 -23.24 -44.19 18.25
N LEU A 408 -24.01 -44.79 17.33
CA LEU A 408 -25.41 -45.11 17.55
C LEU A 408 -25.55 -46.26 18.55
N ASP A 409 -26.58 -46.20 19.40
CA ASP A 409 -26.78 -47.15 20.50
C ASP A 409 -26.86 -48.61 20.04
N THR A 410 -27.38 -48.86 18.83
CA THR A 410 -27.47 -50.18 18.18
C THR A 410 -26.12 -50.75 17.72
N SER A 411 -25.07 -49.93 17.67
CA SER A 411 -23.75 -50.30 17.15
C SER A 411 -22.65 -50.42 18.21
N ARG A 412 -22.99 -50.30 19.50
CA ARG A 412 -22.01 -50.29 20.62
C ARG A 412 -21.18 -51.58 20.75
N ASN A 413 -21.67 -52.71 20.25
CA ASN A 413 -21.01 -54.02 20.37
C ASN A 413 -20.05 -54.38 19.22
N SER A 414 -19.90 -53.53 18.19
CA SER A 414 -18.95 -53.78 17.07
C SER A 414 -17.65 -52.98 17.23
N PRO A 415 -16.45 -53.53 16.93
CA PRO A 415 -15.18 -52.82 17.07
C PRO A 415 -15.11 -51.58 16.15
N GLY A 416 -14.82 -50.38 16.70
CA GLY A 416 -14.64 -49.15 15.90
C GLY A 416 -14.69 -47.84 16.70
N THR A 417 -13.94 -46.83 16.25
CA THR A 417 -13.61 -45.60 17.01
C THR A 417 -14.64 -44.47 16.90
N GLY A 418 -15.60 -44.54 15.96
CA GLY A 418 -16.56 -43.45 15.71
C GLY A 418 -15.93 -42.21 15.06
N LEU A 419 -14.73 -42.32 14.50
CA LEU A 419 -13.99 -41.21 13.88
C LEU A 419 -14.11 -41.15 12.36
N GLY A 420 -14.48 -42.26 11.70
CA GLY A 420 -14.44 -42.37 10.24
C GLY A 420 -15.28 -41.32 9.52
N LEU A 421 -16.53 -41.09 9.92
CA LEU A 421 -17.42 -40.10 9.31
C LEU A 421 -16.99 -38.66 9.60
N SER A 422 -16.41 -38.39 10.77
CA SER A 422 -15.86 -37.08 11.11
C SER A 422 -14.63 -36.71 10.24
N LEU A 423 -13.82 -37.70 9.86
CA LEU A 423 -12.72 -37.51 8.90
C LEU A 423 -13.27 -37.15 7.52
N VAL A 424 -14.31 -37.87 7.07
CA VAL A 424 -14.95 -37.61 5.78
C VAL A 424 -15.52 -36.19 5.73
N ALA A 425 -16.18 -35.75 6.81
CA ALA A 425 -16.67 -34.38 6.93
C ALA A 425 -15.54 -33.33 6.89
N ALA A 426 -14.39 -33.60 7.52
CA ALA A 426 -13.22 -32.72 7.48
C ALA A 426 -12.63 -32.63 6.06
N VAL A 427 -12.49 -33.77 5.37
CA VAL A 427 -12.05 -33.84 3.97
C VAL A 427 -13.03 -33.08 3.06
N ALA A 428 -14.34 -33.22 3.28
CA ALA A 428 -15.35 -32.50 2.51
C ALA A 428 -15.17 -30.98 2.67
N LYS A 429 -15.07 -30.51 3.91
CA LYS A 429 -14.87 -29.09 4.24
C LYS A 429 -13.60 -28.53 3.60
N LEU A 430 -12.49 -29.28 3.61
CA LEU A 430 -11.23 -28.88 2.98
C LEU A 430 -11.38 -28.67 1.46
N HIS A 431 -12.14 -29.53 0.80
CA HIS A 431 -12.37 -29.48 -0.65
C HIS A 431 -13.56 -28.58 -1.05
N ASN A 432 -14.16 -27.85 -0.10
CA ASN A 432 -15.43 -27.16 -0.27
C ASN A 432 -16.55 -28.07 -0.81
N ALA A 433 -16.47 -29.36 -0.52
CA ALA A 433 -17.47 -30.34 -0.87
C ALA A 433 -18.55 -30.41 0.22
N THR A 434 -19.77 -30.72 -0.19
CA THR A 434 -20.88 -30.99 0.73
C THR A 434 -20.91 -32.48 1.03
N PHE A 435 -20.89 -32.85 2.31
CA PHE A 435 -21.05 -34.23 2.76
C PHE A 435 -22.49 -34.45 3.23
N ASP A 436 -23.18 -35.43 2.68
CA ASP A 436 -24.57 -35.75 3.01
C ASP A 436 -24.79 -37.25 3.21
N LEU A 437 -25.77 -37.58 4.05
CA LEU A 437 -26.19 -38.94 4.38
C LEU A 437 -27.67 -39.12 4.03
N ALA A 438 -27.95 -39.94 3.03
CA ALA A 438 -29.30 -40.26 2.55
C ALA A 438 -29.66 -41.73 2.83
N SER A 439 -30.96 -42.06 2.78
CA SER A 439 -31.39 -43.47 2.85
C SER A 439 -31.19 -44.14 1.49
N ASN A 440 -30.78 -45.42 1.49
CA ASN A 440 -30.64 -46.25 0.30
C ASN A 440 -31.73 -47.34 0.16
N ALA A 441 -32.70 -47.38 1.10
CA ALA A 441 -33.91 -48.21 1.07
C ALA A 441 -33.76 -49.65 0.49
N PRO A 442 -33.12 -50.60 1.22
CA PRO A 442 -32.53 -50.47 2.56
C PRO A 442 -31.10 -49.91 2.54
N GLY A 443 -30.64 -49.41 3.68
CA GLY A 443 -29.25 -48.98 3.90
C GLY A 443 -29.01 -47.47 3.86
N LEU A 444 -27.74 -47.09 3.77
CA LEU A 444 -27.27 -45.71 3.77
C LEU A 444 -26.57 -45.37 2.46
N LYS A 445 -26.78 -44.14 1.98
CA LYS A 445 -26.01 -43.55 0.89
C LYS A 445 -25.24 -42.35 1.41
N ALA A 446 -23.93 -42.48 1.54
CA ALA A 446 -23.04 -41.40 1.92
C ALA A 446 -22.48 -40.73 0.66
N SER A 447 -22.64 -39.41 0.53
CA SER A 447 -22.30 -38.67 -0.69
C SER A 447 -21.44 -37.44 -0.41
N LEU A 448 -20.41 -37.25 -1.23
CA LEU A 448 -19.53 -36.09 -1.29
C LEU A 448 -19.76 -35.35 -2.61
N LEU A 449 -20.34 -34.15 -2.55
CA LEU A 449 -20.57 -33.30 -3.71
C LEU A 449 -19.48 -32.22 -3.77
N PHE A 450 -18.53 -32.39 -4.69
CA PHE A 450 -17.47 -31.42 -4.97
C PHE A 450 -17.97 -30.34 -5.92
N PRO A 451 -17.58 -29.06 -5.73
CA PRO A 451 -18.00 -27.97 -6.61
C PRO A 451 -17.49 -28.18 -8.04
N PRO A 452 -18.18 -27.61 -9.05
CA PRO A 452 -17.77 -27.75 -10.44
C PRO A 452 -16.37 -27.19 -10.67
N SER A 453 -15.52 -27.95 -11.35
CA SER A 453 -14.17 -27.53 -11.68
C SER A 453 -14.23 -26.24 -12.50
N ARG A 454 -13.65 -25.16 -11.96
CA ARG A 454 -13.50 -23.91 -12.71
C ARG A 454 -12.55 -24.20 -13.88
N ARG A 455 -13.09 -24.45 -15.08
CA ARG A 455 -12.30 -24.45 -16.32
C ARG A 455 -11.53 -23.14 -16.36
N ARG A 456 -10.22 -23.19 -16.09
CA ARG A 456 -9.30 -22.10 -16.40
C ARG A 456 -9.43 -21.86 -17.91
N PRO A 457 -9.73 -20.64 -18.39
CA PRO A 457 -9.70 -20.37 -19.83
C PRO A 457 -8.31 -20.75 -20.33
N GLN A 458 -8.21 -21.64 -21.32
CA GLN A 458 -6.96 -21.87 -22.01
C GLN A 458 -6.48 -20.52 -22.54
N ALA A 459 -5.31 -20.08 -22.09
CA ALA A 459 -4.64 -18.94 -22.68
C ALA A 459 -4.40 -19.29 -24.15
N THR A 460 -5.14 -18.63 -25.04
CA THR A 460 -4.87 -18.63 -26.47
C THR A 460 -3.43 -18.18 -26.67
N SER A 461 -2.70 -18.99 -27.43
CA SER A 461 -1.27 -18.89 -27.74
C SER A 461 -0.88 -17.58 -28.41
#